data_AF-A0A2R2MTF4-F1
#
_entry.id   AF-A0A2R2MTF4-F1
#
_cell.length_a   1.000
_cell.length_b   1.000
_cell.length_c   1.000
_cell.angle_alpha   90.00
_cell.angle_beta   90.00
_cell.angle_gamma   90.00
#
_symmetry.space_group_name_H-M   'P 1'
#
loop_
_entity.id
_entity.type
_entity.pdbx_description
1 polymer ?
#
loop_
_entity_poly.entity_id
_entity_poly.type
_entity_poly.pdbx_seq_one_letter_code
_entity_poly.pdbx_strand_id
1 'polypeptide(L)'
;EDEEEEEEEEYTRLTPSKRKPRAPSGVRYIKPADEVTEEDLELVATHVSEKRYDSAEGTSCHQCRQKTSDMKTSCRSKECFGVRGQFCGPCLRNRYGEDAKEALKDPAWSCPPCRGICNCSFCRKKNGRGATGILIHIAREHGFPDVNSYLNSFKKN
;
A
#
# COMPACT_ATOMS: atom_id res chain seq x y z
N GLU A 1 6.59 -53.01 8.02
CA GLU A 1 6.43 -51.81 8.86
C GLU A 1 7.37 -50.69 8.39
N ASP A 2 8.55 -50.99 7.85
CA ASP A 2 9.47 -49.95 7.32
C ASP A 2 9.21 -49.50 5.85
N GLU A 3 8.34 -50.18 5.07
CA GLU A 3 8.06 -49.80 3.66
C GLU A 3 6.85 -48.85 3.49
N GLU A 4 5.96 -48.75 4.49
CA GLU A 4 4.80 -47.83 4.41
C GLU A 4 5.14 -46.40 4.88
N GLU A 5 6.17 -46.22 5.71
CA GLU A 5 6.60 -44.88 6.16
C GLU A 5 7.41 -44.13 5.08
N GLU A 6 8.13 -44.83 4.19
CA GLU A 6 8.90 -44.16 3.12
C GLU A 6 8.00 -43.62 1.97
N GLU A 7 6.83 -44.22 1.72
CA GLU A 7 5.90 -43.74 0.67
C GLU A 7 5.15 -42.45 1.05
N GLU A 8 4.88 -42.20 2.34
CA GLU A 8 4.20 -40.98 2.78
C GLU A 8 5.11 -39.73 2.73
N GLU A 9 6.42 -39.89 2.89
CA GLU A 9 7.36 -38.77 2.92
C GLU A 9 7.73 -38.21 1.53
N GLU A 10 7.56 -38.96 0.44
CA GLU A 10 7.92 -38.49 -0.91
C GLU A 10 6.80 -37.68 -1.61
N TYR A 11 5.52 -37.87 -1.26
CA TYR A 11 4.41 -37.33 -2.06
C TYR A 11 4.08 -35.85 -1.82
N THR A 12 4.58 -35.20 -0.76
CA THR A 12 4.26 -33.77 -0.49
C THR A 12 5.32 -32.78 -0.97
N ARG A 13 6.09 -33.12 -2.00
CA ARG A 13 6.90 -32.15 -2.76
C ARG A 13 5.98 -31.13 -3.46
N LEU A 14 5.67 -30.05 -2.75
CA LEU A 14 4.92 -28.89 -3.21
C LEU A 14 5.42 -28.43 -4.58
N THR A 15 4.66 -28.75 -5.62
CA THR A 15 4.93 -28.27 -6.97
C THR A 15 4.87 -26.73 -6.99
N PRO A 16 5.79 -26.03 -7.70
CA PRO A 16 5.71 -24.59 -7.84
C PRO A 16 4.40 -24.25 -8.56
N SER A 17 3.45 -23.69 -7.80
CA SER A 17 2.17 -23.22 -8.35
C SER A 17 2.44 -22.33 -9.57
N LYS A 18 2.05 -22.80 -10.76
CA LYS A 18 2.17 -22.06 -12.02
C LYS A 18 1.43 -20.74 -11.84
N ARG A 19 2.18 -19.64 -11.66
CA ARG A 19 1.59 -18.31 -11.52
C ARG A 19 0.76 -18.05 -12.76
N LYS A 20 -0.57 -17.95 -12.59
CA LYS A 20 -1.47 -17.53 -13.67
C LYS A 20 -0.94 -16.22 -14.27
N PRO A 21 -0.92 -16.08 -15.61
CA PRO A 21 -0.51 -14.84 -16.24
C PRO A 21 -1.39 -13.71 -15.68
N ARG A 22 -0.73 -12.65 -15.19
CA ARG A 22 -1.45 -11.46 -14.74
C ARG A 22 -2.17 -10.90 -15.96
N ALA A 23 -3.48 -10.71 -15.84
CA ALA A 23 -4.26 -9.99 -16.83
C ALA A 23 -3.52 -8.69 -17.20
N PRO A 24 -3.53 -8.28 -18.48
CA PRO A 24 -2.92 -7.03 -18.88
C PRO A 24 -3.48 -5.91 -18.01
N SER A 25 -2.61 -4.98 -17.64
CA SER A 25 -2.93 -3.79 -16.86
C SER A 25 -3.97 -2.96 -17.60
N GLY A 26 -5.24 -3.36 -17.52
CA GLY A 26 -6.37 -2.58 -17.99
C GLY A 26 -6.24 -1.19 -17.38
N VAL A 27 -6.49 -0.17 -18.20
CA VAL A 27 -6.55 1.22 -17.75
C VAL A 27 -7.49 1.25 -16.55
N ARG A 28 -6.90 1.45 -15.36
CA ARG A 28 -7.67 1.45 -14.13
C ARG A 28 -8.61 2.65 -14.20
N TYR A 29 -9.91 2.42 -14.06
CA TYR A 29 -10.86 3.52 -13.89
C TYR A 29 -10.50 4.29 -12.63
N ILE A 30 -10.22 5.59 -12.80
CA ILE A 30 -9.96 6.51 -11.70
C ILE A 30 -11.18 7.43 -11.62
N LYS A 31 -12.08 7.16 -10.67
CA LYS A 31 -13.26 8.01 -10.40
C LYS A 31 -12.82 9.47 -10.24
N PRO A 32 -13.29 10.43 -11.06
CA PRO A 32 -12.98 11.86 -10.93
C PRO A 32 -13.20 12.40 -9.51
N ALA A 33 -12.47 13.44 -9.12
CA ALA A 33 -12.49 13.93 -7.73
C ALA A 33 -13.85 14.54 -7.34
N ASP A 34 -14.53 15.16 -8.29
CA ASP A 34 -15.88 15.72 -8.21
C ASP A 34 -16.99 14.65 -8.18
N GLU A 35 -16.69 13.42 -8.64
CA GLU A 35 -17.62 12.27 -8.56
C GLU A 35 -17.44 11.44 -7.28
N VAL A 36 -16.47 11.76 -6.40
CA VAL A 36 -16.29 11.06 -5.13
C VAL A 36 -17.42 11.44 -4.17
N THR A 37 -18.28 10.48 -3.86
CA THR A 37 -19.43 10.68 -2.98
C THR A 37 -19.05 10.52 -1.51
N GLU A 38 -19.95 10.86 -0.59
CA GLU A 38 -19.69 10.66 0.84
C GLU A 38 -19.65 9.17 1.21
N GLU A 39 -20.46 8.33 0.55
CA GLU A 39 -20.43 6.87 0.72
C GLU A 39 -19.07 6.28 0.32
N ASP A 40 -18.44 6.81 -0.74
CA ASP A 40 -17.07 6.41 -1.10
C ASP A 40 -16.08 6.75 0.03
N LEU A 41 -16.27 7.89 0.70
CA LEU A 41 -15.39 8.34 1.78
C LEU A 41 -15.62 7.56 3.09
N GLU A 42 -16.83 7.11 3.36
CA GLU A 42 -17.15 6.24 4.49
C GLU A 42 -16.46 4.87 4.36
N LEU A 43 -16.21 4.41 3.12
CA LEU A 43 -15.46 3.18 2.85
C LEU A 43 -13.93 3.33 3.06
N VAL A 44 -13.43 4.53 3.34
CA VAL A 44 -12.01 4.73 3.68
C VAL A 44 -11.76 4.32 5.12
N ALA A 45 -11.02 3.23 5.32
CA ALA A 45 -10.56 2.84 6.65
C ALA A 45 -9.71 3.95 7.28
N THR A 46 -10.05 4.39 8.49
CA THR A 46 -9.30 5.42 9.24
C THR A 46 -8.29 4.77 10.17
N HIS A 47 -8.60 3.57 10.68
CA HIS A 47 -7.72 2.77 11.53
C HIS A 47 -7.46 1.38 10.92
N VAL A 48 -6.40 0.72 11.39
CA VAL A 48 -6.04 -0.63 10.88
C VAL A 48 -7.11 -1.67 11.26
N SER A 49 -7.76 -1.49 12.40
CA SER A 49 -8.86 -2.33 12.91
C SER A 49 -10.12 -2.29 12.04
N GLU A 50 -10.31 -1.24 11.25
CA GLU A 50 -11.49 -1.06 10.40
C GLU A 50 -11.34 -1.70 9.02
N LYS A 51 -10.14 -2.19 8.69
CA LYS A 51 -9.84 -2.73 7.36
C LYS A 51 -10.57 -4.03 7.08
N ARG A 52 -11.28 -4.08 5.94
CA ARG A 52 -12.02 -5.26 5.47
C ARG A 52 -11.21 -6.03 4.43
N TYR A 53 -10.56 -7.11 4.85
CA TYR A 53 -9.73 -7.93 3.98
C TYR A 53 -10.55 -8.71 2.94
N ASP A 54 -10.10 -8.64 1.70
CA ASP A 54 -10.71 -9.37 0.58
C ASP A 54 -9.59 -9.75 -0.40
N SER A 55 -9.26 -11.04 -0.47
CA SER A 55 -8.16 -11.54 -1.30
C SER A 55 -8.56 -11.72 -2.77
N ALA A 56 -9.85 -11.86 -3.05
CA ALA A 56 -10.42 -12.11 -4.36
C ALA A 56 -10.62 -10.78 -5.10
N GLU A 57 -11.48 -9.91 -4.56
CA GLU A 57 -11.93 -8.67 -5.23
C GLU A 57 -11.28 -7.42 -4.64
N GLY A 58 -10.60 -7.55 -3.50
CA GLY A 58 -9.95 -6.41 -2.84
C GLY A 58 -8.78 -5.83 -3.63
N THR A 59 -8.65 -4.51 -3.53
CA THR A 59 -7.52 -3.78 -4.13
C THR A 59 -6.34 -3.71 -3.15
N SER A 60 -5.12 -3.81 -3.68
CA SER A 60 -3.91 -3.72 -2.84
C SER A 60 -3.55 -2.28 -2.49
N CYS A 61 -3.08 -2.05 -1.25
CA CYS A 61 -2.39 -0.82 -0.87
C CYS A 61 -0.90 -0.89 -1.25
N HIS A 62 -0.34 0.19 -1.78
CA HIS A 62 1.08 0.32 -2.12
C HIS A 62 2.01 0.03 -0.93
N GLN A 63 1.66 0.58 0.23
CA GLN A 63 2.52 0.59 1.41
C GLN A 63 2.49 -0.74 2.18
N CYS A 64 1.31 -1.21 2.56
CA CYS A 64 1.16 -2.44 3.36
C CYS A 64 0.87 -3.69 2.53
N ARG A 65 0.57 -3.55 1.22
CA ARG A 65 0.33 -4.65 0.27
C ARG A 65 -0.89 -5.53 0.58
N GLN A 66 -1.61 -5.20 1.65
CA GLN A 66 -2.86 -5.85 2.00
C GLN A 66 -3.91 -5.54 0.93
N LYS A 67 -4.64 -6.58 0.52
CA LYS A 67 -5.84 -6.46 -0.32
C LYS A 67 -7.06 -6.29 0.58
N THR A 68 -7.80 -5.22 0.35
CA THR A 68 -9.00 -4.90 1.12
C THR A 68 -10.07 -4.32 0.20
N SER A 69 -11.33 -4.47 0.59
CA SER A 69 -12.46 -3.80 -0.09
C SER A 69 -12.59 -2.32 0.26
N ASP A 70 -11.84 -1.83 1.27
CA ASP A 70 -11.79 -0.41 1.62
C ASP A 70 -11.44 0.48 0.42
N MET A 71 -12.04 1.67 0.39
CA MET A 71 -11.68 2.72 -0.56
C MET A 71 -10.24 3.20 -0.30
N LYS A 72 -9.49 3.39 -1.37
CA LYS A 72 -8.07 3.78 -1.37
C LYS A 72 -7.88 4.98 -2.27
N THR A 73 -6.88 5.80 -1.96
CA THR A 73 -6.53 6.94 -2.81
C THR A 73 -6.22 6.51 -4.23
N SER A 74 -6.42 7.40 -5.20
CA SER A 74 -6.02 7.17 -6.58
C SER A 74 -5.27 8.38 -7.14
N CYS A 75 -4.02 8.17 -7.53
CA CYS A 75 -3.16 9.24 -8.03
C CYS A 75 -3.64 9.78 -9.38
N ARG A 76 -3.61 11.11 -9.53
CA ARG A 76 -4.05 11.83 -10.73
C ARG A 76 -2.92 12.14 -11.72
N SER A 77 -1.67 11.78 -11.39
CA SER A 77 -0.52 11.95 -12.28
C SER A 77 -0.63 11.03 -13.50
N LYS A 78 -0.41 11.60 -14.70
CA LYS A 78 -0.47 10.88 -16.00
C LYS A 78 0.52 9.71 -16.10
N GLU A 79 1.62 9.77 -15.36
CA GLU A 79 2.66 8.73 -15.35
C GLU A 79 2.44 7.67 -14.25
N CYS A 80 1.38 7.81 -13.44
CA CYS A 80 1.10 6.85 -12.38
C CYS A 80 0.40 5.61 -12.92
N PHE A 81 0.79 4.43 -12.43
CA PHE A 81 0.25 3.17 -12.91
C PHE A 81 0.07 2.13 -11.80
N GLY A 82 -0.95 1.29 -11.98
CA GLY A 82 -1.27 0.16 -11.12
C GLY A 82 -1.41 0.54 -9.63
N VAL A 83 -0.79 -0.26 -8.76
CA VAL A 83 -0.88 -0.08 -7.30
C VAL A 83 -0.08 1.13 -6.78
N ARG A 84 0.75 1.79 -7.60
CA ARG A 84 1.62 2.90 -7.14
C ARG A 84 0.83 4.07 -6.56
N GLY A 85 -0.36 4.34 -7.10
CA GLY A 85 -1.22 5.43 -6.67
C GLY A 85 -2.13 5.12 -5.48
N GLN A 86 -2.04 3.91 -4.91
CA GLN A 86 -3.08 3.38 -4.02
C GLN A 86 -2.63 3.30 -2.57
N PHE A 87 -3.22 4.12 -1.71
CA PHE A 87 -2.95 4.06 -0.27
C PHE A 87 -4.26 3.92 0.50
N CYS A 88 -4.28 2.99 1.47
CA CYS A 88 -5.33 2.99 2.49
C CYS A 88 -5.07 4.12 3.49
N GLY A 89 -6.14 4.64 4.11
CA GLY A 89 -6.08 5.74 5.09
C GLY A 89 -4.97 5.62 6.13
N PRO A 90 -4.83 4.48 6.87
CA PRO A 90 -3.85 4.39 7.94
C PRO A 90 -2.40 4.45 7.42
N CYS A 91 -2.17 3.97 6.20
CA CYS A 91 -0.83 4.02 5.60
C CYS A 91 -0.48 5.41 5.13
N LEU A 92 -1.41 6.12 4.49
CA LEU A 92 -1.15 7.47 4.01
C LEU A 92 -0.89 8.42 5.19
N ARG A 93 -1.77 8.38 6.21
CA ARG A 93 -1.65 9.17 7.44
C ARG A 93 -0.35 8.89 8.18
N ASN A 94 -0.12 7.64 8.57
CA ASN A 94 1.03 7.33 9.42
C ASN A 94 2.37 7.45 8.70
N ARG A 95 2.41 7.27 7.38
CA ARG A 95 3.69 7.28 6.64
C ARG A 95 4.04 8.63 6.04
N TYR A 96 3.04 9.46 5.73
CA TYR A 96 3.23 10.69 4.97
C TYR A 96 2.50 11.91 5.57
N GLY A 97 1.70 11.72 6.62
CA GLY A 97 0.96 12.82 7.27
C GLY A 97 -0.24 13.32 6.45
N GLU A 98 -0.68 12.58 5.45
CA GLU A 98 -1.76 12.97 4.53
C GLU A 98 -3.05 12.20 4.82
N ASP A 99 -4.20 12.87 4.67
CA ASP A 99 -5.52 12.25 4.78
C ASP A 99 -5.97 11.65 3.44
N ALA A 100 -6.54 10.44 3.49
CA ALA A 100 -6.96 9.73 2.28
C ALA A 100 -8.27 10.25 1.70
N LYS A 101 -9.17 10.79 2.52
CA LYS A 101 -10.43 11.38 2.05
C LYS A 101 -10.15 12.70 1.33
N GLU A 102 -9.28 13.53 1.89
CA GLU A 102 -8.81 14.76 1.23
C GLU A 102 -8.12 14.45 -0.11
N ALA A 103 -7.20 13.46 -0.11
CA ALA A 103 -6.52 13.02 -1.33
C ALA A 103 -7.46 12.50 -2.44
N LEU A 104 -8.62 11.95 -2.08
CA LEU A 104 -9.62 11.49 -3.06
C LEU A 104 -10.38 12.66 -3.71
N LYS A 105 -10.67 13.70 -2.93
CA LYS A 105 -11.37 14.92 -3.36
C LYS A 105 -10.45 15.95 -4.05
N ASP A 106 -9.14 15.76 -4.01
CA ASP A 106 -8.18 16.63 -4.70
C ASP A 106 -7.90 16.16 -6.16
N PRO A 107 -8.31 16.93 -7.19
CA PRO A 107 -8.07 16.59 -8.59
C PRO A 107 -6.60 16.68 -9.01
N ALA A 108 -5.76 17.34 -8.21
CA ALA A 108 -4.32 17.47 -8.45
C ALA A 108 -3.48 16.50 -7.59
N TRP A 109 -4.11 15.64 -6.78
CA TRP A 109 -3.37 14.81 -5.83
C TRP A 109 -2.39 13.85 -6.52
N SER A 110 -1.13 13.94 -6.11
CA SER A 110 -0.03 13.09 -6.58
C SER A 110 0.48 12.20 -5.46
N CYS A 111 0.59 10.89 -5.72
CA CYS A 111 0.96 9.95 -4.67
C CYS A 111 2.44 10.09 -4.25
N PRO A 112 2.82 9.61 -3.05
CA PRO A 112 4.20 9.66 -2.58
C PRO A 112 5.25 9.09 -3.56
N PRO A 113 4.98 7.98 -4.30
CA PRO A 113 5.88 7.52 -5.35
C PRO A 113 6.09 8.50 -6.51
N CYS A 114 5.04 9.17 -6.98
CA CYS A 114 5.13 10.15 -8.07
C CYS A 114 5.81 11.45 -7.63
N ARG A 115 5.68 11.83 -6.35
CA ARG A 115 6.43 12.94 -5.74
C ARG A 115 7.87 12.60 -5.35
N GLY A 116 8.31 11.35 -5.51
CA GLY A 116 9.67 10.93 -5.13
C GLY A 116 9.93 10.84 -3.62
N ILE A 117 8.89 10.94 -2.78
CA ILE A 117 9.01 10.93 -1.31
C ILE A 117 8.64 9.57 -0.67
N CYS A 118 8.24 8.58 -1.47
CA CYS A 118 7.83 7.27 -0.96
C CYS A 118 8.92 6.62 -0.08
N ASN A 119 8.54 6.29 1.16
CA ASN A 119 9.42 5.68 2.15
C ASN A 119 9.17 4.17 2.33
N CYS A 120 8.45 3.53 1.40
CA CYS A 120 8.29 2.08 1.41
C CYS A 120 9.63 1.37 1.12
N SER A 121 9.75 0.11 1.57
CA SER A 121 10.99 -0.66 1.45
C SER A 121 11.48 -0.80 0.01
N PHE A 122 10.56 -1.00 -0.94
CA PHE A 122 10.90 -1.17 -2.36
C PHE A 122 11.39 0.12 -3.01
N CYS A 123 10.70 1.25 -2.77
CA CYS A 123 11.12 2.55 -3.29
C CYS A 123 12.44 3.00 -2.66
N ARG A 124 12.65 2.78 -1.36
CA ARG A 124 13.93 3.09 -0.71
C ARG A 124 15.08 2.24 -1.25
N LYS A 125 14.88 0.92 -1.41
CA LYS A 125 15.91 0.04 -1.99
C LYS A 125 16.27 0.47 -3.42
N LYS A 126 15.28 0.84 -4.24
CA LYS A 126 15.52 1.38 -5.59
C LYS A 126 16.37 2.66 -5.57
N ASN A 127 16.24 3.46 -4.51
CA ASN A 127 16.99 4.71 -4.31
C ASN A 127 18.28 4.51 -3.48
N GLY A 128 18.80 3.28 -3.34
CA GLY A 128 20.04 3.00 -2.60
C GLY A 128 19.96 3.19 -1.08
N ARG A 129 18.75 3.22 -0.50
CA ARG A 129 18.52 3.44 0.94
C ARG A 129 18.00 2.18 1.62
N GLY A 130 18.37 1.99 2.90
CA GLY A 130 17.83 0.94 3.76
C GLY A 130 16.30 1.02 3.92
N ALA A 131 15.66 -0.14 4.14
CA ALA A 131 14.22 -0.20 4.44
C ALA A 131 13.91 0.39 5.82
N THR A 132 12.75 1.02 5.97
CA THR A 132 12.39 1.70 7.24
C THR A 132 11.79 0.78 8.31
N GLY A 133 11.38 -0.44 7.97
CA GLY A 133 10.51 -1.24 8.84
C GLY A 133 9.22 -0.51 9.24
N ILE A 134 8.69 -0.84 10.43
CA ILE A 134 7.54 -0.18 11.07
C ILE A 134 8.07 1.01 11.89
N LEU A 135 8.16 2.20 11.28
CA LEU A 135 8.83 3.36 11.87
C LEU A 135 7.90 4.33 12.62
N ILE A 136 6.58 4.14 12.56
CA ILE A 136 5.61 5.09 13.11
C ILE A 136 5.68 5.22 14.64
N HIS A 137 5.94 4.13 15.37
CA HIS A 137 6.03 4.18 16.83
C HIS A 137 7.23 5.02 17.28
N ILE A 138 8.39 4.77 16.67
CA ILE A 138 9.62 5.55 16.89
C ILE A 138 9.40 7.02 16.50
N ALA A 139 8.78 7.28 15.34
CA ALA A 139 8.49 8.66 14.92
C ALA A 139 7.67 9.42 15.98
N ARG A 140 6.63 8.81 16.53
CA ARG A 140 5.77 9.40 17.56
C ARG A 140 6.48 9.59 18.89
N GLU A 141 7.31 8.63 19.30
CA GLU A 141 8.15 8.75 20.49
C GLU A 141 9.08 9.96 20.40
N HIS A 142 9.59 10.27 19.20
CA HIS A 142 10.38 11.46 18.92
C HIS A 142 9.55 12.73 18.61
N GLY A 143 8.24 12.72 18.85
CA GLY A 143 7.38 13.89 18.68
C GLY A 143 6.92 14.18 17.25
N PHE A 144 7.08 13.24 16.31
CA PHE A 144 6.63 13.39 14.93
C PHE A 144 5.30 12.67 14.69
N PRO A 145 4.33 13.29 14.00
CA PRO A 145 3.03 12.69 13.76
C PRO A 145 3.09 11.54 12.73
N ASP A 146 4.07 11.58 11.83
CA ASP A 146 4.24 10.64 10.72
C ASP A 146 5.71 10.34 10.41
N VAL A 147 5.93 9.24 9.67
CA VAL A 147 7.26 8.76 9.32
C VAL A 147 8.01 9.69 8.36
N ASN A 148 7.32 10.36 7.43
CA ASN A 148 7.98 11.24 6.47
C ASN A 148 8.56 12.47 7.17
N SER A 149 7.81 13.09 8.07
CA SER A 149 8.29 14.20 8.91
C SER A 149 9.49 13.78 9.75
N TYR A 150 9.43 12.62 10.41
CA TYR A 150 10.56 12.06 11.17
C TYR A 150 11.80 11.86 10.30
N LEU A 151 11.66 11.21 9.14
CA LEU A 151 12.78 10.97 8.23
C LEU A 151 13.39 12.27 7.65
N ASN A 152 12.57 13.31 7.44
CA ASN A 152 13.05 14.59 6.95
C ASN A 152 13.81 15.39 8.02
N SER A 153 13.55 15.14 9.31
CA SER A 153 14.28 15.80 10.41
C SER A 153 15.80 15.50 10.39
N PHE A 154 16.20 14.34 9.85
CA PHE A 154 17.60 13.93 9.71
C PHE A 154 18.30 14.45 8.44
N LYS A 155 17.56 15.04 7.50
CA LYS A 155 18.12 15.56 6.24
C LYS A 155 18.75 16.96 6.41
N LYS A 156 18.99 17.39 7.65
CA LYS A 156 19.80 18.59 7.93
C LYS A 156 21.26 18.27 7.62
N ASN A 157 21.65 18.56 6.37
CA ASN A 157 22.91 19.15 5.90
C ASN A 157 22.93 19.09 4.37
#